data_AF-A0A7X9S4X7-F1
#
_entry.id   AF-A0A7X9S4X7-F1
#
_cell.length_a   1.000
_cell.length_b   1.000
_cell.length_c   1.000
_cell.angle_alpha   90.00
_cell.angle_beta   90.00
_cell.angle_gamma   90.00
#
_symmetry.space_group_name_H-M   'P 1'
#
loop_
_entity.id
_entity.type
_entity.pdbx_description
1 polymer ?
#
loop_
_entity_poly.entity_id
_entity_poly.type
_entity_poly.pdbx_seq_one_letter_code
_entity_poly.pdbx_strand_id
1 'polypeptide(L)'
;MYSSGYNAYKANSVNFASKEQLLLMLVDGAVKFAKIGRQAIADKDIQKAHNNIIKTEDIFTELRATLDISAGQWAEDMFEIYGFINQKLFEANIKKSTEIMDEIIPLIEEVRDIWYEAEKRARR
;
A
#
# COMPACT_ATOMS: atom_id res chain seq x y z
N MET A 1 21.04 -21.74 -5.57
CA MET A 1 20.09 -22.52 -4.76
C MET A 1 20.02 -21.98 -3.32
N TYR A 2 19.76 -20.67 -3.13
CA TYR A 2 19.68 -19.98 -1.82
C TYR A 2 18.33 -19.23 -1.64
N SER A 3 17.26 -19.73 -2.25
CA SER A 3 15.93 -19.08 -2.25
C SER A 3 14.94 -19.71 -1.25
N SER A 4 15.21 -20.93 -0.78
CA SER A 4 14.25 -21.71 0.01
C SER A 4 14.06 -21.19 1.45
N GLY A 5 15.15 -20.78 2.12
CA GLY A 5 15.09 -20.26 3.50
C GLY A 5 14.36 -18.91 3.59
N TYR A 6 14.75 -17.92 2.78
CA TYR A 6 14.15 -16.58 2.81
C TYR A 6 12.65 -16.60 2.48
N ASN A 7 12.24 -17.40 1.50
CA ASN A 7 10.82 -17.57 1.17
C ASN A 7 10.05 -18.28 2.29
N ALA A 8 10.65 -19.29 2.94
CA ALA A 8 10.03 -19.94 4.10
C ALA A 8 9.90 -18.99 5.30
N TYR A 9 10.89 -18.13 5.56
CA TYR A 9 10.80 -17.09 6.61
C TYR A 9 9.69 -16.08 6.31
N LYS A 10 9.61 -15.59 5.07
CA LYS A 10 8.57 -14.64 4.66
C LYS A 10 7.17 -15.27 4.76
N ALA A 11 7.03 -16.53 4.34
CA ALA A 11 5.78 -17.28 4.45
C ALA A 11 5.36 -17.48 5.92
N ASN A 12 6.29 -17.88 6.78
CA ASN A 12 6.04 -18.03 8.21
C ASN A 12 5.67 -16.70 8.88
N SER A 13 6.34 -15.60 8.52
CA SER A 13 6.00 -14.28 9.08
C SER A 13 4.58 -13.83 8.73
N VAL A 14 4.04 -14.23 7.57
CA VAL A 14 2.66 -13.94 7.18
C VAL A 14 1.69 -14.90 7.87
N ASN A 15 1.98 -16.20 7.87
CA ASN A 15 1.08 -17.24 8.39
C ASN A 15 0.80 -17.13 9.90
N PHE A 16 1.74 -16.57 10.67
CA PHE A 16 1.61 -16.41 12.12
C PHE A 16 1.40 -14.96 12.56
N ALA A 17 1.21 -14.03 11.62
CA ALA A 17 0.92 -12.63 11.93
C ALA A 17 -0.52 -12.48 12.45
N SER A 18 -0.69 -11.61 13.45
CA SER A 18 -2.00 -11.09 13.86
C SER A 18 -2.63 -10.24 12.75
N LYS A 19 -3.95 -10.01 12.81
CA LYS A 19 -4.66 -9.18 11.80
C LYS A 19 -4.08 -7.77 11.72
N GLU A 20 -3.71 -7.21 12.87
CA GLU A 20 -3.11 -5.89 13.00
C GLU A 20 -1.72 -5.86 12.35
N GLN A 21 -0.91 -6.91 12.55
CA GLN A 21 0.39 -7.04 11.88
C GLN A 21 0.25 -7.19 10.37
N LEU A 22 -0.73 -7.95 9.88
CA LEU A 22 -1.00 -8.08 8.45
C LEU A 22 -1.38 -6.73 7.84
N LEU A 23 -2.20 -5.94 8.54
CA LEU A 23 -2.55 -4.57 8.12
C LEU A 23 -1.31 -3.69 8.02
N LEU A 24 -0.46 -3.66 9.04
CA LEU A 24 0.79 -2.88 9.01
C LEU A 24 1.72 -3.32 7.86
N MET A 25 1.83 -4.63 7.62
CA MET A 25 2.61 -5.17 6.50
C MET A 25 2.05 -4.76 5.13
N LEU A 26 0.72 -4.66 4.99
CA LEU A 26 0.08 -4.18 3.76
C LEU A 26 0.44 -2.72 3.50
N VAL A 27 0.27 -1.83 4.49
CA VAL A 27 0.55 -0.40 4.31
C VAL A 27 2.06 -0.12 4.12
N ASP A 28 2.94 -0.90 4.76
CA ASP A 28 4.38 -0.86 4.48
C ASP A 28 4.69 -1.32 3.04
N GLY A 29 4.01 -2.37 2.61
CA GLY A 29 4.07 -2.88 1.24
C GLY A 29 3.64 -1.81 0.23
N ALA A 30 2.54 -1.11 0.48
CA ALA A 30 2.03 -0.05 -0.39
C ALA A 30 3.05 1.08 -0.55
N VAL A 31 3.61 1.62 0.55
CA VAL A 31 4.65 2.67 0.47
C VAL A 31 5.86 2.18 -0.33
N LYS A 32 6.32 0.95 -0.05
CA LYS A 32 7.47 0.37 -0.73
C LYS A 32 7.22 0.23 -2.24
N PHE A 33 6.09 -0.35 -2.63
CA PHE A 33 5.77 -0.57 -4.04
C PHE A 33 5.52 0.74 -4.78
N ALA A 34 4.86 1.71 -4.17
CA ALA A 34 4.65 3.03 -4.75
C ALA A 34 5.99 3.72 -5.07
N LYS A 35 6.96 3.72 -4.13
CA LYS A 35 8.30 4.29 -4.34
C LYS A 35 9.09 3.56 -5.42
N ILE A 36 9.02 2.23 -5.46
CA ILE A 36 9.66 1.44 -6.53
C ILE A 36 9.01 1.76 -7.89
N GLY A 37 7.68 1.86 -7.94
CA GLY A 37 6.94 2.22 -9.14
C GLY A 37 7.35 3.59 -9.68
N ARG A 38 7.41 4.59 -8.80
CA ARG A 38 7.88 5.95 -9.12
C ARG A 38 9.29 5.95 -9.67
N GLN A 39 10.23 5.26 -9.01
CA GLN A 39 11.61 5.20 -9.48
C GLN A 39 11.71 4.48 -10.84
N ALA A 40 10.95 3.41 -11.05
CA ALA A 40 10.93 2.70 -12.31
C ALA A 40 10.37 3.55 -13.47
N ILE A 41 9.42 4.45 -13.21
CA ILE A 41 9.00 5.46 -14.21
C ILE A 41 10.19 6.35 -14.58
N ALA A 42 10.91 6.89 -13.60
CA ALA A 42 12.07 7.76 -13.82
C ALA A 42 13.17 7.04 -14.62
N ASP A 43 13.39 5.76 -14.32
CA ASP A 43 14.36 4.89 -15.00
C ASP A 43 13.87 4.42 -16.39
N LYS A 44 12.64 4.76 -16.78
CA LYS A 44 11.95 4.30 -18.00
C LYS A 44 11.77 2.77 -18.09
N ASP A 45 11.79 2.08 -16.96
CA ASP A 45 11.44 0.67 -16.85
C ASP A 45 9.92 0.52 -16.71
N ILE A 46 9.23 0.55 -17.85
CA ILE A 46 7.77 0.58 -17.96
C ILE A 46 7.11 -0.65 -17.33
N GLN A 47 7.69 -1.84 -17.51
CA GLN A 47 7.13 -3.08 -16.99
C GLN A 47 7.26 -3.12 -15.47
N LYS A 48 8.42 -2.76 -14.92
CA LYS A 48 8.62 -2.68 -13.47
C LYS A 48 7.75 -1.59 -12.85
N ALA A 49 7.62 -0.43 -13.49
CA ALA A 49 6.71 0.62 -13.05
C ALA A 49 5.29 0.10 -12.93
N HIS A 50 4.76 -0.48 -14.02
CA HIS A 50 3.40 -1.03 -14.04
C HIS A 50 3.20 -2.08 -12.95
N ASN A 51 4.08 -3.07 -12.86
CA ASN A 51 3.94 -4.16 -11.90
C ASN A 51 3.96 -3.70 -10.44
N ASN A 52 4.70 -2.64 -10.10
CA ASN A 52 4.73 -2.14 -8.73
C ASN A 52 3.57 -1.18 -8.43
N ILE A 53 3.11 -0.41 -9.42
CA ILE A 53 1.93 0.44 -9.26
C ILE A 53 0.67 -0.42 -9.09
N ILE A 54 0.48 -1.46 -9.91
CA ILE A 54 -0.64 -2.41 -9.76
C ILE A 54 -0.64 -3.07 -8.38
N LYS A 55 0.52 -3.50 -7.87
CA LYS A 55 0.60 -4.04 -6.49
C LYS A 55 0.16 -3.04 -5.42
N THR A 56 0.39 -1.75 -5.65
CA THR A 56 -0.05 -0.70 -4.73
C THR A 56 -1.57 -0.53 -4.85
N GLU A 57 -2.11 -0.52 -6.07
CA GLU A 57 -3.56 -0.47 -6.34
C GLU A 57 -4.30 -1.67 -5.72
N ASP A 58 -3.75 -2.88 -5.83
CA ASP A 58 -4.31 -4.10 -5.24
C ASP A 58 -4.42 -4.00 -3.71
N ILE A 59 -3.38 -3.45 -3.05
CA ILE A 59 -3.38 -3.26 -1.59
C ILE A 59 -4.49 -2.29 -1.18
N PHE A 60 -4.60 -1.12 -1.83
CA PHE A 60 -5.65 -0.16 -1.49
C PHE A 60 -7.05 -0.67 -1.84
N THR A 61 -7.17 -1.49 -2.88
CA THR A 61 -8.42 -2.20 -3.20
C THR A 61 -8.81 -3.15 -2.07
N GLU A 62 -7.87 -3.94 -1.55
CA GLU A 62 -8.12 -4.85 -0.43
C GLU A 62 -8.45 -4.08 0.86
N LEU A 63 -7.69 -3.03 1.18
CA LEU A 63 -7.95 -2.17 2.34
C LEU A 63 -9.35 -1.55 2.26
N ARG A 64 -9.78 -1.12 1.07
CA ARG A 64 -11.11 -0.56 0.84
C ARG A 64 -12.21 -1.61 0.96
N ALA A 65 -11.99 -2.81 0.42
CA ALA A 65 -12.96 -3.91 0.44
C ALA A 65 -13.17 -4.49 1.85
N THR A 66 -12.15 -4.43 2.70
CA THR A 66 -12.17 -4.99 4.06
C THR A 66 -12.45 -3.98 5.17
N LEU A 67 -12.54 -2.70 4.84
CA LEU A 67 -12.89 -1.65 5.81
C LEU A 67 -14.37 -1.74 6.20
N ASP A 68 -14.63 -1.81 7.51
CA ASP A 68 -15.99 -1.68 8.04
C ASP A 68 -16.42 -0.21 8.04
N ILE A 69 -17.09 0.20 6.97
CA ILE A 69 -17.62 1.56 6.80
C ILE A 69 -18.67 1.94 7.85
N SER A 70 -19.27 0.97 8.56
CA SER A 70 -20.26 1.25 9.61
C SER A 70 -19.63 1.73 10.93
N ALA A 71 -18.29 1.68 11.04
CA ALA A 71 -17.55 2.09 12.22
C ALA A 71 -17.54 3.62 12.48
N GLY A 72 -18.20 4.40 11.62
CA GLY A 72 -18.44 5.83 11.78
C GLY A 72 -17.78 6.68 10.69
N GLN A 73 -17.90 8.02 10.81
CA GLN A 73 -17.47 8.96 9.77
C GLN A 73 -16.00 8.78 9.34
N TRP A 74 -15.10 8.47 10.28
CA TRP A 74 -13.69 8.25 9.98
C TRP A 74 -13.46 7.09 8.99
N ALA A 75 -14.33 6.07 9.01
CA ALA A 75 -14.23 4.92 8.13
C ALA A 75 -14.75 5.25 6.73
N GLU A 76 -15.82 6.05 6.64
CA GLU A 76 -16.30 6.60 5.36
C GLU A 76 -15.22 7.49 4.71
N ASP A 77 -14.62 8.39 5.48
CA ASP A 77 -13.56 9.28 5.00
C ASP A 77 -12.35 8.48 4.51
N MET A 78 -11.95 7.44 5.26
CA MET A 78 -10.86 6.55 4.88
C MET A 78 -11.17 5.73 3.62
N PHE A 79 -12.42 5.29 3.46
CA PHE A 79 -12.88 4.59 2.25
C PHE A 79 -12.73 5.46 1.00
N GLU A 80 -13.07 6.74 1.10
CA GLU A 80 -12.90 7.70 0.01
C GLU A 80 -11.43 8.01 -0.27
N ILE A 81 -10.60 8.15 0.77
CA ILE A 81 -9.14 8.32 0.62
C ILE A 81 -8.53 7.16 -0.15
N TYR A 82 -8.87 5.91 0.19
CA TYR A 82 -8.37 4.74 -0.54
C TYR A 82 -8.83 4.73 -2.01
N GLY A 83 -10.07 5.12 -2.27
CA GLY A 83 -10.59 5.27 -3.62
C GLY A 83 -9.82 6.32 -4.43
N PHE A 84 -9.55 7.48 -3.84
CA PHE A 84 -8.79 8.55 -4.45
C PHE A 84 -7.34 8.14 -4.77
N ILE A 85 -6.68 7.46 -3.84
CA ILE A 85 -5.33 6.91 -4.05
C ILE A 85 -5.32 5.98 -5.26
N ASN A 86 -6.26 5.04 -5.35
CA ASN A 86 -6.36 4.12 -6.49
C ASN A 86 -6.57 4.85 -7.81
N GLN A 87 -7.45 5.86 -7.85
CA GLN A 87 -7.66 6.65 -9.05
C GLN A 87 -6.37 7.34 -9.52
N LYS A 88 -5.59 7.90 -8.58
CA LYS A 88 -4.32 8.58 -8.88
C LYS A 88 -3.22 7.62 -9.29
N LEU A 89 -3.11 6.46 -8.66
CA LEU A 89 -2.19 5.41 -9.07
C LEU A 89 -2.49 4.92 -10.49
N PHE A 90 -3.76 4.69 -10.81
CA PHE A 90 -4.18 4.32 -12.17
C PHE A 90 -3.78 5.39 -13.19
N GLU A 91 -4.06 6.67 -12.90
CA GLU A 91 -3.69 7.79 -13.76
C GLU A 91 -2.17 7.87 -13.97
N ALA A 92 -1.39 7.76 -12.88
CA ALA A 92 0.06 7.74 -12.89
C ALA A 92 0.60 6.56 -13.70
N ASN A 93 -0.05 5.39 -13.62
CA ASN A 93 0.35 4.20 -14.35
C ASN A 93 0.13 4.38 -15.85
N ILE A 94 -1.04 4.85 -16.27
CA ILE A 94 -1.34 5.06 -17.70
C ILE A 94 -0.43 6.12 -18.30
N LYS A 95 -0.26 7.26 -17.61
CA LYS A 95 0.56 8.38 -18.10
C LYS A 95 2.07 8.18 -17.90
N LYS A 96 2.46 7.23 -17.03
CA LYS A 96 3.82 7.09 -16.52
C LYS A 96 4.35 8.43 -16.01
N SER A 97 3.57 9.08 -15.14
CA SER A 97 3.89 10.40 -14.58
C SER A 97 4.53 10.25 -13.21
N THR A 98 5.78 10.71 -13.09
CA THR A 98 6.45 10.85 -11.80
C THR A 98 5.82 11.91 -10.92
N GLU A 99 5.23 12.94 -11.53
CA GLU A 99 4.60 14.06 -10.84
C GLU A 99 3.39 13.58 -10.03
N ILE A 100 2.50 12.78 -10.64
CA ILE A 100 1.36 12.20 -9.93
C ILE A 100 1.83 11.23 -8.83
N MET A 101 2.89 10.47 -9.07
CA MET A 101 3.46 9.59 -8.04
C MET A 101 4.03 10.39 -6.86
N ASP A 102 4.72 11.49 -7.13
CA ASP A 102 5.32 12.36 -6.12
C ASP A 102 4.25 13.07 -5.28
N GLU A 103 3.09 13.38 -5.86
CA GLU A 103 1.93 13.91 -5.14
C GLU A 103 1.25 12.85 -4.26
N ILE A 104 1.11 11.61 -4.74
CA ILE A 104 0.29 10.60 -4.04
C ILE A 104 1.07 9.79 -3.00
N ILE A 105 2.38 9.61 -3.16
CA ILE A 105 3.22 8.85 -2.20
C ILE A 105 3.12 9.42 -0.78
N PRO A 106 3.16 10.74 -0.54
CA PRO A 106 2.98 11.30 0.80
C PRO A 106 1.66 10.89 1.46
N LEU A 107 0.55 10.84 0.70
CA LEU A 107 -0.75 10.40 1.22
C LEU A 107 -0.76 8.90 1.56
N ILE A 108 -0.07 8.07 0.75
CA ILE A 108 0.13 6.65 1.04
C ILE A 108 0.94 6.46 2.33
N GLU A 109 1.96 7.30 2.56
CA GLU A 109 2.74 7.31 3.80
C GLU A 109 1.91 7.75 5.00
N GLU A 110 1.06 8.76 4.85
CA GLU A 110 0.16 9.23 5.90
C GLU A 110 -0.84 8.14 6.31
N VAL A 111 -1.43 7.42 5.35
CA VAL A 111 -2.28 6.25 5.64
C VAL A 111 -1.53 5.20 6.45
N ARG A 112 -0.29 4.87 6.07
CA ARG A 112 0.56 3.95 6.85
C ARG A 112 0.72 4.46 8.29
N ASP A 113 1.10 5.72 8.45
CA ASP A 113 1.40 6.30 9.76
C ASP A 113 0.17 6.34 10.68
N ILE A 114 -1.02 6.61 10.12
CA ILE A 114 -2.31 6.53 10.83
C ILE A 114 -2.52 5.13 11.43
N TRP A 115 -2.29 4.07 10.64
CA TRP A 115 -2.48 2.70 11.13
C TRP A 115 -1.45 2.29 12.18
N TYR A 116 -0.20 2.75 12.04
CA TYR A 116 0.82 2.55 13.08
C TYR A 116 0.43 3.25 14.39
N GLU A 117 -0.06 4.49 14.34
CA GLU A 117 -0.49 5.20 15.54
C GLU A 117 -1.77 4.61 16.15
N ALA A 118 -2.69 4.09 15.33
CA ALA A 118 -3.87 3.37 15.81
C ALA A 118 -3.47 2.08 16.56
N GLU A 119 -2.54 1.29 16.00
CA GLU A 119 -2.05 0.07 16.63
C GLU A 119 -1.37 0.34 17.97
N LYS A 120 -0.51 1.37 18.01
CA LYS A 120 0.18 1.80 19.22
C LYS A 120 -0.78 2.27 20.32
N ARG A 121 -1.90 2.90 19.95
CA ARG A 121 -2.95 3.30 20.89
C ARG A 121 -3.76 2.10 21.37
N ALA A 122 -4.04 1.12 20.52
CA ALA A 122 -4.79 -0.08 20.88
C ALA A 122 -4.03 -1.01 21.86
N ARG A 123 -2.69 -0.94 21.88
CA ARG A 123 -1.85 -1.67 22.84
C ARG A 123 -1.73 -1.02 24.22
N ARG A 124 -2.15 0.24 24.37
CA ARG A 124 -2.10 0.98 25.64
C ARG A 124 -3.39 0.77 26.42
#